data_AF-A0A6L6IT18-F1
#
_entry.id   AF-A0A6L6IT18-F1
#
_cell.length_a   1.000
_cell.length_b   1.000
_cell.length_c   1.000
_cell.angle_alpha   90.00
_cell.angle_beta   90.00
_cell.angle_gamma   90.00
#
_symmetry.space_group_name_H-M   'P 1'
#
loop_
_entity.id
_entity.type
_entity.pdbx_description
1 polymer ?
#
loop_
_entity_poly.entity_id
_entity_poly.type
_entity_poly.pdbx_seq_one_letter_code
_entity_poly.pdbx_strand_id
1 'polypeptide(L)' 'MKDDLVKRLARAMAGLDGKNAEFEASAANPQQDLRDQTFSRYMFRAEEVMRRSGLVHDLHELRLRSDAAVAA' A
#
# COMPACT_ATOMS: atom_id res chain seq x y z
N MET A 1 -5.25 -1.75 13.47
CA MET A 1 -4.94 -1.17 12.15
C MET A 1 -3.94 -2.09 11.48
N LYS A 2 -4.42 -2.99 10.61
CA LYS A 2 -3.60 -4.03 9.97
C LYS A 2 -2.54 -3.29 9.14
N ASP A 3 -1.28 -3.64 9.33
CA ASP A 3 -0.13 -2.96 8.73
C ASP A 3 -0.19 -3.07 7.21
N ASP A 4 -0.78 -2.06 6.57
CA ASP A 4 -1.18 -2.09 5.17
C ASP A 4 0.06 -1.90 4.30
N LEU A 5 0.66 -3.03 3.91
CA LEU A 5 1.86 -3.08 3.07
C LEU A 5 1.71 -2.21 1.81
N VAL A 6 0.50 -2.16 1.25
CA VAL A 6 0.17 -1.29 0.12
C VAL A 6 0.40 0.17 0.47
N LYS A 7 -0.06 0.63 1.64
CA LYS A 7 0.14 2.00 2.11
C LYS A 7 1.61 2.31 2.39
N ARG A 8 2.38 1.37 2.95
CA ARG A 8 3.83 1.52 3.14
C ARG A 8 4.57 1.64 1.81
N LEU A 9 4.21 0.83 0.83
CA LEU A 9 4.76 0.89 -0.52
C LEU A 9 4.37 2.20 -1.22
N ALA A 10 3.11 2.62 -1.13
CA ALA A 10 2.62 3.89 -1.64
C ALA A 10 3.39 5.08 -1.07
N ARG A 11 3.58 5.11 0.25
CA ARG A 11 4.40 6.12 0.95
C ARG A 11 5.85 6.11 0.48
N ALA A 12 6.46 4.93 0.35
CA ALA A 12 7.83 4.82 -0.13
C ALA A 12 8.00 5.39 -1.55
N MET A 13 7.08 5.08 -2.46
CA MET A 13 7.07 5.65 -3.81
C MET A 13 6.87 7.17 -3.81
N ALA A 14 5.95 7.70 -2.99
CA ALA A 14 5.79 9.14 -2.83
C ALA A 14 7.06 9.81 -2.28
N GLY A 15 7.78 9.12 -1.38
CA GLY A 15 9.08 9.55 -0.88
C GLY A 15 10.15 9.64 -1.97
N LEU A 16 10.22 8.66 -2.88
CA LEU A 16 11.14 8.68 -4.03
C LEU A 16 10.87 9.87 -4.97
N ASP A 17 9.60 10.27 -5.10
CA ASP A 17 9.18 11.43 -5.90
C ASP A 17 9.31 12.77 -5.15
N GLY A 18 9.74 12.77 -3.88
CA GLY A 18 9.80 13.98 -3.04
C GLY A 18 8.43 14.49 -2.56
N LYS A 19 7.35 13.71 -2.73
CA LYS A 19 5.96 14.09 -2.45
C LYS A 19 5.40 13.52 -1.14
N ASN A 20 6.27 13.16 -0.21
CA ASN A 20 5.87 12.48 1.02
C ASN A 20 4.91 13.34 1.87
N ALA A 21 5.16 14.64 1.97
CA ALA A 21 4.29 15.56 2.72
C ALA A 21 2.89 15.69 2.09
N GLU A 22 2.82 15.77 0.75
CA GLU A 22 1.58 15.84 -0.01
C GLU A 22 0.77 14.55 0.13
N PHE A 23 1.45 13.41 0.07
CA PHE A 23 0.86 12.10 0.29
C PHE A 23 0.26 11.98 1.69
N GLU A 24 0.99 12.37 2.74
CA GLU A 24 0.47 12.32 4.12
C GLU A 24 -0.68 13.30 4.36
N ALA A 25 -0.60 14.51 3.81
CA ALA A 25 -1.68 15.49 3.90
C ALA A 25 -2.96 14.98 3.22
N SER A 26 -2.82 14.42 2.02
CA SER A 26 -3.92 13.83 1.24
C SER A 26 -4.47 12.55 1.92
N ALA A 27 -3.60 11.75 2.56
CA ALA A 27 -4.01 10.57 3.35
C ALA A 27 -4.83 10.92 4.60
N ALA A 28 -4.56 12.08 5.21
CA ALA A 28 -5.27 12.56 6.40
C ALA A 28 -6.57 13.30 6.06
N ASN A 29 -6.71 13.80 4.81
CA ASN A 29 -7.85 14.58 4.37
C ASN A 29 -8.43 14.05 3.04
N PRO A 30 -9.47 13.19 3.08
CA PRO A 30 -10.09 12.62 1.89
C PRO A 30 -10.62 13.67 0.89
N GLN A 31 -11.03 14.86 1.35
CA GLN A 31 -11.49 15.92 0.46
C GLN A 31 -10.35 16.53 -0.35
N GLN A 32 -9.13 16.50 0.17
CA GLN A 32 -7.94 16.94 -0.55
C GLN A 32 -7.58 15.92 -1.64
N ASP A 33 -7.63 14.62 -1.33
CA ASP A 33 -7.39 13.57 -2.32
C ASP A 33 -8.43 13.58 -3.45
N LEU A 34 -9.70 13.89 -3.19
CA LEU A 34 -10.68 14.06 -4.25
C LEU A 34 -10.32 15.18 -5.24
N ARG A 35 -9.52 16.17 -4.82
CA ARG A 35 -9.08 17.29 -5.66
C ARG A 35 -7.77 17.00 -6.38
N ASP A 36 -6.79 16.45 -5.68
CA ASP A 36 -5.42 16.29 -6.20
C ASP A 36 -5.06 14.85 -6.60
N GLN A 37 -5.87 13.88 -6.15
CA GLN A 37 -5.72 12.43 -6.37
C GLN A 37 -4.35 11.89 -5.95
N THR A 38 -3.64 12.59 -5.07
CA THR A 38 -2.26 12.25 -4.72
C THR A 38 -2.20 10.95 -3.95
N PHE A 39 -3.04 10.78 -2.93
CA PHE A 39 -3.08 9.57 -2.13
C PHE A 39 -3.58 8.38 -2.98
N SER A 40 -4.73 8.53 -3.64
CA SER A 40 -5.33 7.48 -4.47
C SER A 40 -4.40 7.00 -5.60
N ARG A 41 -3.66 7.91 -6.26
CA ARG A 41 -2.70 7.56 -7.31
C ARG A 41 -1.56 6.68 -6.80
N TYR A 42 -0.96 7.02 -5.66
CA TYR A 42 0.13 6.23 -5.11
C TYR A 42 -0.35 4.88 -4.57
N MET A 43 -1.54 4.84 -3.97
CA MET A 43 -2.18 3.59 -3.56
C MET A 43 -2.43 2.67 -4.76
N PHE A 44 -3.03 3.17 -5.83
CA PHE A 44 -3.27 2.39 -7.05
C PHE A 44 -1.98 1.84 -7.67
N ARG A 45 -0.94 2.67 -7.76
CA ARG A 45 0.38 2.22 -8.23
C ARG A 45 0.98 1.13 -7.33
N ALA A 46 0.80 1.24 -6.02
CA ALA A 46 1.33 0.27 -5.07
C ALA A 46 0.63 -1.09 -5.26
N GLU A 47 -0.70 -1.07 -5.42
CA GLU A 47 -1.48 -2.26 -5.72
C GLU A 47 -1.07 -2.89 -7.06
N GLU A 48 -0.85 -2.08 -8.10
CA GLU A 48 -0.36 -2.55 -9.40
C GLU A 48 1.02 -3.22 -9.30
N VAL A 49 1.95 -2.63 -8.55
CA VAL A 49 3.28 -3.21 -8.32
C VAL A 49 3.16 -4.55 -7.59
N MET A 50 2.35 -4.61 -6.54
CA MET A 50 2.08 -5.82 -5.78
C MET A 50 1.49 -6.93 -6.67
N ARG A 51 0.55 -6.56 -7.54
CA ARG A 51 -0.09 -7.49 -8.48
C ARG A 51 0.89 -8.01 -9.53
N ARG A 52 1.70 -7.13 -10.13
CA ARG A 52 2.63 -7.48 -11.23
C ARG A 52 3.85 -8.27 -10.76
N SER A 53 4.28 -8.06 -9.52
CA SER A 53 5.43 -8.77 -8.94
C SER A 53 5.11 -10.19 -8.46
N GLY A 54 3.84 -10.60 -8.50
CA GLY A 54 3.42 -11.86 -7.89
C GLY A 54 3.38 -11.83 -6.34
N LEU A 55 3.80 -10.73 -5.71
CA LEU A 55 3.86 -10.58 -4.25
C LEU A 55 2.51 -10.80 -3.56
N VAL A 56 1.40 -10.48 -4.23
CA VAL A 56 0.05 -10.77 -3.70
C VAL A 56 -0.17 -12.28 -3.54
N HIS A 57 0.28 -13.08 -4.51
CA HIS A 57 0.17 -14.53 -4.46
C HIS A 57 1.10 -15.11 -3.40
N ASP A 58 2.35 -14.64 -3.35
CA ASP A 58 3.33 -15.09 -2.37
C ASP A 58 2.92 -14.75 -0.93
N LEU A 59 2.35 -13.57 -0.69
CA LEU A 59 1.82 -13.19 0.63
C LEU A 59 0.61 -14.03 1.04
N HIS A 60 -0.23 -14.41 0.08
CA HIS A 60 -1.38 -15.28 0.35
C HIS A 60 -0.92 -16.69 0.76
N GLU A 61 0.00 -17.27 0.01
CA GLU A 61 0.66 -18.55 0.32
C GLU A 61 1.33 -18.51 1.70
N LEU A 62 2.10 -17.46 2.00
CA LEU A 62 2.77 -17.30 3.27
C LEU A 62 1.78 -17.23 4.43
N ARG A 63 0.65 -16.54 4.24
CA ARG A 63 -0.40 -16.41 5.25
C ARG A 63 -1.07 -17.76 5.53
N LEU A 64 -1.40 -18.52 4.49
CA LEU A 64 -1.98 -19.86 4.65
C LEU A 64 -1.03 -20.81 5.40
N ARG A 65 0.27 -20.76 5.10
CA ARG A 65 1.29 -21.55 5.82
C ARG A 65 1.45 -21.11 7.27
N SER A 66 1.44 -19.80 7.52
CA SER A 66 1.51 -19.27 8.89
C SER A 66 0.30 -19.66 9.72
N ASP A 67 -0.91 -19.58 9.17
CA ASP A 67 -2.15 -19.96 9.86
C ASP A 67 -2.17 -21.47 10.14
N ALA A 68 -1.65 -22.30 9.21
CA ALA A 68 -1.51 -23.74 9.41
C ALA A 68 -0.48 -24.11 10.49
N ALA A 69 0.64 -23.37 10.57
CA ALA A 69 1.68 -23.59 11.58
C ALA A 69 1.24 -23.19 13.01
N VAL A 70 0.27 -22.29 13.14
CA VAL A 70 -0.30 -21.88 14.44
C VAL A 70 -1.39 -22.85 14.93
N ALA A 71 -1.98 -23.63 14.02
CA ALA A 71 -3.05 -24.60 14.34
C ALA A 71 -2.56 -26.02 14.65
N ALA A 72 -1.25 -26.29 14.54
CA ALA A 72 -0.60 -27.58 14.83
C ALA A 72 0.13 -27.55 16.19
#